data_AF-A0AAW1F755-F1
#
_entry.id   AF-A0AAW1F755-F1
#
_cell.length_a   1.000
_cell.length_b   1.000
_cell.length_c   1.000
_cell.angle_alpha   90.00
_cell.angle_beta   90.00
_cell.angle_gamma   90.00
#
_symmetry.space_group_name_H-M   'P 1'
#
loop_
_entity.id
_entity.type
_entity.pdbx_description
1 polymer ?
#
loop_
_entity_poly.entity_id
_entity_poly.type
_entity_poly.pdbx_seq_one_letter_code
_entity_poly.pdbx_strand_id
1 'polypeptide(L)'
;MALRTVCVAALRTGTDLGVNNARTFVSTAFLCRQTPPLGPMPNDEIDVQNLESVEKYRSYTRYLKQAEEAKNQPAWWKTYKSYVERTDPEHGAEKVDIGLPYYRPGRTKEARERKQVMKDNKKNVELERACRLRTFKIPLDRVQERWEKSSGPFHIKRLADHYGVFRDLFHMAYFLPQVSLRICYSQDNGGQVHYGNRLTPTEAASVPQMAFDAEEGSLWTILLTCPDEHLLDNEAEYVHWLVGNIPGGAVQAGEELCHYMPPFPARGTGFHRYIYVLFKQDGPINFQEEVRPSPCRSLVDRSFKTMDFYRKHQDNMTPAGLSFFQCQWDESVTDTFHTTLDMKEPVFEFIRPPVYHPPQVKYPHRQPLRYLDRYRDGKKHSYGIY
;
A
#
# COMPACT_ATOMS: atom_id res chain seq x y z
N MET A 1 -4.95 23.73 -53.04
CA MET A 1 -4.79 25.14 -53.44
C MET A 1 -3.67 25.71 -52.56
N ALA A 2 -2.40 25.67 -52.96
CA ALA A 2 -1.73 26.51 -53.96
C ALA A 2 -1.75 28.01 -53.61
N LEU A 3 -0.57 28.57 -53.31
CA LEU A 3 -0.03 29.93 -53.59
C LEU A 3 1.17 30.13 -52.63
N ARG A 4 2.47 30.13 -53.03
CA ARG A 4 3.22 31.04 -53.94
C ARG A 4 2.79 32.51 -53.71
N THR A 5 3.65 33.50 -53.43
CA THR A 5 4.95 33.91 -54.01
C THR A 5 5.41 35.10 -53.12
N VAL A 6 6.68 35.51 -53.00
CA VAL A 6 7.43 36.36 -53.95
C VAL A 6 8.88 36.47 -53.43
N CYS A 7 9.83 36.26 -54.34
CA CYS A 7 11.24 36.63 -54.20
C CYS A 7 11.43 38.12 -54.50
N VAL A 8 12.29 38.80 -53.75
CA VAL A 8 12.91 40.06 -54.21
C VAL A 8 14.40 39.79 -54.39
N ALA A 9 14.82 39.83 -55.65
CA ALA A 9 16.21 39.90 -56.05
C ALA A 9 16.65 41.36 -56.02
N ALA A 10 17.79 41.64 -55.39
CA ALA A 10 18.57 42.84 -55.64
C ALA A 10 19.93 42.44 -56.22
N LEU A 11 20.20 43.02 -57.38
CA LEU A 11 21.29 42.80 -58.31
C LEU A 11 22.70 42.89 -57.70
N ARG A 12 23.59 42.03 -58.21
CA ARG A 12 25.05 42.21 -58.15
C ARG A 12 25.47 43.39 -59.03
N THR A 13 26.40 44.19 -58.53
CA THR A 13 27.25 45.08 -59.34
C THR A 13 28.69 45.01 -58.83
N GLY A 14 29.64 44.89 -59.76
CA GLY A 14 31.02 45.35 -59.55
C GLY A 14 32.07 44.26 -59.43
N THR A 15 32.80 44.07 -60.53
CA THR A 15 33.97 43.21 -60.74
C THR A 15 35.26 43.77 -60.12
N ASP A 16 36.12 42.83 -59.70
CA ASP A 16 37.59 42.81 -59.72
C ASP A 16 38.37 44.03 -59.23
N LEU A 17 39.11 43.83 -58.13
CA LEU A 17 40.46 44.36 -57.92
C LEU A 17 41.18 43.56 -56.81
N GLY A 18 42.25 42.86 -57.22
CA GLY A 18 43.54 42.83 -56.51
C GLY A 18 43.61 42.24 -55.10
N VAL A 19 44.10 40.98 -55.04
CA VAL A 19 45.15 40.49 -54.12
C VAL A 19 45.17 41.06 -52.69
N ASN A 20 44.87 40.21 -51.70
CA ASN A 20 45.86 39.91 -50.66
C ASN A 20 45.44 38.74 -49.77
N ASN A 21 46.41 37.85 -49.53
CA ASN A 21 46.36 36.77 -48.56
C ASN A 21 46.02 37.30 -47.17
N ALA A 22 44.82 37.00 -46.68
CA ALA A 22 44.54 36.94 -45.26
C ALA A 22 43.69 35.70 -45.00
N ARG A 23 44.32 34.64 -44.46
CA ARG A 23 43.58 33.58 -43.78
C ARG A 23 42.93 34.22 -42.56
N THR A 24 41.72 34.73 -42.70
CA THR A 24 40.88 35.03 -41.55
C THR A 24 40.52 33.70 -40.91
N PHE A 25 41.18 33.37 -39.81
CA PHE A 25 40.67 32.41 -38.84
C PHE A 25 39.31 32.93 -38.38
N VAL A 26 38.23 32.47 -39.01
CA VAL A 26 36.89 32.65 -38.49
C VAL A 26 36.77 31.70 -37.31
N SER A 27 37.15 32.18 -36.13
CA SER A 27 36.71 31.59 -34.89
C SER A 27 35.21 31.78 -34.80
N THR A 28 34.44 30.80 -35.28
CA THR A 28 33.03 30.69 -34.96
C THR A 28 32.93 30.40 -33.46
N ALA A 29 32.84 31.45 -32.65
CA ALA A 29 32.42 31.32 -31.28
C ALA A 29 31.00 30.75 -31.30
N PHE A 30 30.86 29.47 -30.95
CA PHE A 30 29.58 28.89 -30.59
C PHE A 30 29.05 29.69 -29.39
N LEU A 31 28.17 30.65 -29.66
CA LEU A 31 27.30 31.23 -28.64
C LEU A 31 26.42 30.09 -28.12
N CYS A 32 26.85 29.45 -27.02
CA CYS A 32 26.00 28.57 -26.26
C CYS A 32 24.72 29.33 -25.92
N ARG A 33 23.57 28.93 -26.49
CA ARG A 33 22.26 29.44 -26.09
C ARG A 33 22.04 29.04 -24.63
N GLN A 34 22.26 29.97 -23.71
CA GLN A 34 21.92 29.79 -22.31
C GLN A 34 20.48 30.22 -22.08
N THR A 35 19.72 29.39 -21.38
CA THR A 35 18.36 29.69 -20.93
C THR A 35 18.38 29.97 -19.43
N PRO A 36 17.70 31.02 -18.96
CA PRO A 36 17.61 31.30 -17.53
C PRO A 36 16.87 30.16 -16.80
N PRO A 37 17.17 29.93 -15.50
CA PRO A 37 16.45 28.94 -14.71
C PRO A 37 14.98 29.35 -14.54
N LEU A 38 14.09 28.36 -14.44
CA LEU A 38 12.64 28.59 -14.33
C LEU A 38 12.20 28.90 -12.89
N GLY A 39 13.09 28.74 -11.92
CA GLY A 39 12.85 29.00 -10.50
C GLY A 39 14.17 29.19 -9.76
N PRO A 40 14.14 29.36 -8.44
CA PRO A 40 15.35 29.52 -7.63
C PRO A 40 16.28 28.31 -7.79
N MET A 41 17.58 28.54 -7.87
CA MET A 41 18.56 27.47 -7.93
C MET A 41 18.93 27.01 -6.51
N PRO A 42 19.31 25.74 -6.33
CA PRO A 42 19.81 25.27 -5.04
C PRO A 42 21.02 26.11 -4.61
N ASN A 43 21.06 26.49 -3.33
CA ASN A 43 22.17 27.19 -2.69
C ASN A 43 22.41 28.65 -3.15
N ASP A 44 21.47 29.28 -3.87
CA ASP A 44 21.56 30.71 -4.20
C ASP A 44 21.61 31.61 -2.95
N GLU A 45 21.07 31.12 -1.83
CA GLU A 45 21.04 31.83 -0.54
C GLU A 45 22.40 31.83 0.19
N ILE A 46 23.38 31.05 -0.27
CA ILE A 46 24.69 30.97 0.38
C ILE A 46 25.51 32.20 -0.01
N ASP A 47 25.88 33.03 0.96
CA ASP A 47 26.80 34.14 0.75
C ASP A 47 28.21 33.61 0.40
N VAL A 48 28.57 33.74 -0.88
CA VAL A 48 29.86 33.30 -1.43
C VAL A 48 30.98 34.28 -1.07
N GLN A 49 30.68 35.53 -0.70
CA GLN A 49 31.69 36.52 -0.37
C GLN A 49 32.36 36.22 0.98
N ASN A 50 31.60 35.68 1.94
CA ASN A 50 32.07 35.36 3.29
C ASN A 50 32.01 33.85 3.59
N LEU A 51 32.65 33.03 2.74
CA LEU A 51 32.64 31.56 2.89
C LEU A 51 33.26 31.06 4.21
N GLU A 52 34.16 31.80 4.82
CA GLU A 52 34.85 31.42 6.06
C GLU A 52 33.95 31.56 7.30
N SER A 53 33.00 32.51 7.30
CA SER A 53 32.04 32.69 8.39
C SER A 53 30.85 31.74 8.34
N VAL A 54 30.63 31.04 7.22
CA VAL A 54 29.51 30.10 7.06
C VAL A 54 29.75 28.85 7.91
N GLU A 55 28.76 28.52 8.75
CA GLU A 55 28.80 27.30 9.56
C GLU A 55 28.83 26.05 8.67
N LYS A 56 29.95 25.31 8.73
CA LYS A 56 30.12 24.06 7.97
C LYS A 56 29.38 22.92 8.64
N TYR A 57 28.97 21.93 7.84
CA TYR A 57 28.26 20.75 8.33
C TYR A 57 29.02 19.96 9.40
N ARG A 58 30.34 19.77 9.23
CA ARG A 58 31.26 19.07 10.16
C ARG A 58 30.91 17.61 10.49
N SER A 59 29.75 17.12 10.09
CA SER A 59 29.36 15.72 10.16
C SER A 59 28.50 15.33 8.95
N TYR A 60 28.67 14.08 8.50
CA TYR A 60 27.87 13.52 7.42
C TYR A 60 26.38 13.46 7.79
N THR A 61 26.05 13.16 9.04
CA THR A 61 24.67 13.05 9.51
C THR A 61 23.90 14.37 9.44
N ARG A 62 24.57 15.49 9.74
CA ARG A 62 23.97 16.82 9.64
C ARG A 62 23.67 17.19 8.19
N TYR A 63 24.63 16.90 7.29
CA TYR A 63 24.43 17.07 5.85
C TYR A 63 23.27 16.20 5.34
N LEU A 64 23.27 14.91 5.68
CA LEU A 64 22.26 13.96 5.22
C LEU A 64 20.85 14.40 5.60
N LYS A 65 20.66 14.88 6.84
CA LYS A 65 19.36 15.38 7.29
C LYS A 65 18.86 16.56 6.44
N GLN A 66 19.74 17.52 6.14
CA GLN A 66 19.38 18.66 5.29
C GLN A 66 19.14 18.23 3.83
N ALA A 67 19.89 17.24 3.34
CA ALA A 67 19.69 16.68 2.00
C ALA A 67 18.35 15.94 1.87
N GLU A 68 17.93 15.19 2.90
CA GLU A 68 16.61 14.54 2.95
C GLU A 68 15.46 15.54 3.02
N GLU A 69 15.62 16.61 3.80
CA GLU A 69 14.67 17.72 3.85
C GLU A 69 14.52 18.38 2.47
N ALA A 70 15.63 18.70 1.81
CA ALA A 70 15.64 19.28 0.46
C ALA A 70 15.03 18.33 -0.59
N LYS A 71 15.26 17.01 -0.47
CA LYS A 71 14.67 15.99 -1.36
C LYS A 71 13.14 15.95 -1.28
N ASN A 72 12.55 16.26 -0.13
CA ASN A 72 11.10 16.22 0.07
C ASN A 72 10.39 17.49 -0.42
N GLN A 73 11.14 18.57 -0.68
CA GLN A 73 10.59 19.82 -1.20
C GLN A 73 10.16 19.70 -2.66
N PRO A 74 9.10 20.40 -3.09
CA PRO A 74 8.74 20.47 -4.49
C PRO A 74 9.83 21.20 -5.28
N ALA A 75 10.21 20.64 -6.42
CA ALA A 75 11.20 21.22 -7.32
C ALA A 75 10.61 21.42 -8.72
N TRP A 76 11.04 22.48 -9.40
CA TRP A 76 10.56 22.82 -10.74
C TRP A 76 11.22 21.96 -11.84
N TRP A 77 12.35 21.31 -11.55
CA TRP A 77 12.98 20.34 -12.44
C TRP A 77 12.39 18.94 -12.28
N LYS A 78 12.72 18.04 -13.21
CA LYS A 78 12.27 16.65 -13.19
C LYS A 78 12.86 15.93 -11.97
N THR A 79 12.00 15.34 -11.15
CA THR A 79 12.40 14.57 -9.96
C THR A 79 11.98 13.11 -10.09
N TYR A 80 12.69 12.21 -9.41
CA TYR A 80 12.28 10.80 -9.31
C TYR A 80 10.83 10.68 -8.79
N LYS A 81 10.50 11.45 -7.75
CA LYS A 81 9.16 11.54 -7.16
C LYS A 81 8.10 11.86 -8.22
N SER A 82 8.33 12.87 -9.06
CA SER A 82 7.38 13.23 -10.13
C SER A 82 7.11 12.11 -11.15
N TYR A 83 8.07 11.20 -11.39
CA TYR A 83 7.84 10.06 -12.28
C TYR A 83 7.00 8.98 -11.61
N VAL A 84 7.27 8.70 -10.34
CA VAL A 84 6.52 7.70 -9.55
C VAL A 84 5.08 8.17 -9.30
N GLU A 85 4.90 9.45 -8.99
CA GLU A 85 3.57 10.02 -8.74
C GLU A 85 2.71 10.05 -10.01
N ARG A 86 3.30 10.33 -11.18
CA ARG A 86 2.58 10.28 -12.47
C ARG A 86 2.10 8.88 -12.84
N THR A 87 2.76 7.84 -12.34
CA THR A 87 2.35 6.45 -12.61
C THR A 87 1.23 5.97 -11.70
N ASP A 88 0.96 6.68 -10.60
CA ASP A 88 -0.08 6.34 -9.65
C ASP A 88 -1.34 7.16 -9.95
N PRO A 89 -2.41 6.53 -10.49
CA PRO A 89 -3.63 7.23 -10.90
C PRO A 89 -4.41 7.85 -9.73
N GLU A 90 -4.17 7.39 -8.50
CA GLU A 90 -4.84 7.88 -7.29
C GLU A 90 -3.98 8.90 -6.51
N HIS A 91 -2.80 9.22 -7.03
CA HIS A 91 -1.88 10.13 -6.35
C HIS A 91 -2.45 11.55 -6.24
N GLY A 92 -2.65 12.00 -4.99
CA GLY A 92 -3.17 13.34 -4.69
C GLY A 92 -4.70 13.42 -4.62
N ALA A 93 -5.40 12.29 -4.75
CA ALA A 93 -6.84 12.26 -4.58
C ALA A 93 -7.20 12.41 -3.08
N GLU A 94 -8.10 13.35 -2.75
CA GLU A 94 -8.52 13.58 -1.37
C GLU A 94 -9.36 12.40 -0.89
N LYS A 95 -8.85 11.69 0.13
CA LYS A 95 -9.58 10.57 0.73
C LYS A 95 -10.56 11.07 1.79
N VAL A 96 -11.77 10.52 1.80
CA VAL A 96 -12.82 10.89 2.75
C VAL A 96 -12.73 10.02 4.01
N ASP A 97 -12.89 10.62 5.18
CA ASP A 97 -13.01 9.89 6.44
C ASP A 97 -14.45 9.43 6.67
N ILE A 98 -14.67 8.12 6.64
CA ILE A 98 -15.97 7.47 6.87
C ILE A 98 -16.07 6.84 8.28
N GLY A 99 -15.09 7.10 9.14
CA GLY A 99 -15.02 6.49 10.48
C GLY A 99 -15.82 7.22 11.55
N LEU A 100 -15.84 6.60 12.73
CA LEU A 100 -16.35 7.25 13.95
C LEU A 100 -15.57 8.55 14.27
N PRO A 101 -16.21 9.54 14.90
CA PRO A 101 -15.55 10.78 15.31
C PRO A 101 -14.46 10.51 16.36
N TYR A 102 -13.27 11.08 16.19
CA TYR A 102 -12.16 10.90 17.12
C TYR A 102 -12.24 11.89 18.29
N TYR A 103 -12.59 11.39 19.49
CA TYR A 103 -12.62 12.22 20.70
C TYR A 103 -11.25 12.27 21.38
N ARG A 104 -10.57 13.40 21.30
CA ARG A 104 -9.28 13.60 21.97
C ARG A 104 -9.48 14.17 23.39
N PRO A 105 -8.89 13.58 24.43
CA PRO A 105 -8.89 14.21 25.75
C PRO A 105 -8.14 15.55 25.73
N GLY A 106 -8.50 16.45 26.64
CA GLY A 106 -7.90 17.78 26.72
C GLY A 106 -6.37 17.73 26.81
N ARG A 107 -5.68 18.24 25.78
CA ARG A 107 -4.21 18.20 25.63
C ARG A 107 -3.47 18.69 26.88
N THR A 108 -3.98 19.72 27.54
CA THR A 108 -3.38 20.29 28.74
C THR A 108 -3.39 19.33 29.92
N LYS A 109 -4.48 18.58 30.12
CA LYS A 109 -4.61 17.59 31.20
C LYS A 109 -3.63 16.43 30.97
N GLU A 110 -3.65 15.88 29.77
CA GLU A 110 -2.75 14.79 29.36
C GLU A 110 -1.27 15.18 29.50
N ALA A 111 -0.89 16.40 29.07
CA ALA A 111 0.48 16.87 29.19
C ALA A 111 0.91 17.05 30.65
N ARG A 112 0.00 17.47 31.55
CA ARG A 112 0.28 17.58 32.99
C ARG A 112 0.52 16.21 33.61
N GLU A 113 -0.35 15.24 33.33
CA GLU A 113 -0.22 13.84 33.81
C GLU A 113 1.08 13.21 33.32
N ARG A 114 1.41 13.33 32.03
CA ARG A 114 2.68 12.83 31.47
C ARG A 114 3.90 13.49 32.13
N LYS A 115 3.87 14.81 32.37
CA LYS A 115 4.95 15.52 33.09
C LYS A 115 5.10 15.03 34.52
N GLN A 116 4.01 14.76 35.22
CA GLN A 116 4.04 14.25 36.58
C GLN A 116 4.68 12.86 36.64
N VAL A 117 4.25 11.93 35.78
CA VAL A 117 4.87 10.59 35.66
C VAL A 117 6.37 10.68 35.34
N MET A 118 6.77 11.58 34.43
CA MET A 118 8.20 11.80 34.15
C MET A 118 8.98 12.34 35.36
N LYS A 119 8.39 13.23 36.16
CA LYS A 119 9.03 13.74 37.38
C LYS A 119 9.19 12.63 38.41
N ASP A 120 8.17 11.80 38.60
CA ASP A 120 8.19 10.71 39.58
C ASP A 120 9.18 9.62 39.18
N ASN A 121 9.26 9.27 37.89
CA ASN A 121 10.28 8.38 37.36
C ASN A 121 11.70 8.93 37.56
N LYS A 122 11.92 10.23 37.37
CA LYS A 122 13.24 10.87 37.58
C LYS A 122 13.65 10.95 39.06
N LYS A 123 12.69 10.98 39.99
CA LYS A 123 12.95 10.95 41.43
C LYS A 123 13.35 9.54 41.91
N ASN A 124 12.98 8.50 41.17
CA ASN A 124 13.28 7.12 41.54
C ASN A 124 14.76 6.78 41.28
N VAL A 125 15.52 6.64 42.38
CA VAL A 125 16.96 6.33 42.35
C VAL A 125 17.24 4.92 41.82
N GLU A 126 16.35 3.95 42.10
CA GLU A 126 16.52 2.58 41.61
C GLU A 126 16.35 2.50 40.10
N LEU A 127 15.37 3.23 39.56
CA LEU A 127 15.15 3.33 38.12
C LEU A 127 16.34 4.00 37.42
N GLU A 128 16.91 5.06 38.01
CA GLU A 128 18.13 5.70 37.51
C GLU A 128 19.29 4.70 37.47
N ARG A 129 19.53 3.97 38.58
CA ARG A 129 20.59 2.99 38.67
C ARG A 129 20.41 1.86 37.65
N ALA A 130 19.20 1.34 37.49
CA ALA A 130 18.88 0.28 36.54
C ALA A 130 19.04 0.74 35.09
N CYS A 131 18.66 1.98 34.76
CA CYS A 131 18.91 2.58 33.45
C CYS A 131 20.41 2.78 33.18
N ARG A 132 21.16 3.29 34.16
CA ARG A 132 22.62 3.47 34.03
C ARG A 132 23.36 2.16 33.80
N LEU A 133 22.93 1.09 34.49
CA LEU A 133 23.48 -0.27 34.33
C LEU A 133 22.87 -1.03 33.14
N ARG A 134 21.91 -0.45 32.42
CA ARG A 134 21.19 -1.06 31.28
C ARG A 134 20.50 -2.40 31.65
N THR A 135 20.06 -2.54 32.89
CA THR A 135 19.35 -3.74 33.37
C THR A 135 17.83 -3.59 33.33
N PHE A 136 17.33 -2.36 33.21
CA PHE A 136 15.90 -2.08 33.19
C PHE A 136 15.22 -2.66 31.94
N LYS A 137 14.11 -3.38 32.12
CA LYS A 137 13.26 -3.92 31.06
C LYS A 137 11.89 -3.28 31.12
N ILE A 138 11.38 -2.86 29.97
CA ILE A 138 10.04 -2.27 29.86
C ILE A 138 9.02 -3.41 29.74
N PRO A 139 7.96 -3.42 30.58
CA PRO A 139 6.89 -4.42 30.46
C PRO A 139 6.12 -4.20 29.15
N LEU A 140 6.14 -5.19 28.25
CA LEU A 140 5.56 -5.08 26.91
C LEU A 140 4.03 -5.02 26.96
N ASP A 141 3.39 -5.77 27.86
CA ASP A 141 1.92 -5.79 28.00
C ASP A 141 1.37 -4.38 28.27
N ARG A 142 2.00 -3.64 29.19
CA ARG A 142 1.64 -2.25 29.49
C ARG A 142 1.87 -1.30 28.32
N VAL A 143 2.90 -1.56 27.51
CA VAL A 143 3.17 -0.76 26.31
C VAL A 143 2.07 -1.00 25.27
N GLN A 144 1.68 -2.26 25.08
CA GLN A 144 0.62 -2.64 24.15
C GLN A 144 -0.73 -2.05 24.55
N GLU A 145 -1.17 -2.23 25.81
CA GLU A 145 -2.42 -1.64 26.30
C GLU A 145 -2.48 -0.11 26.13
N ARG A 146 -1.36 0.56 26.40
CA ARG A 146 -1.26 2.02 26.25
C ARG A 146 -1.24 2.43 24.77
N TRP A 147 -0.59 1.64 23.92
CA TRP A 147 -0.54 1.86 22.48
C TRP A 147 -1.94 1.72 21.87
N GLU A 148 -2.67 0.65 22.20
CA GLU A 148 -4.05 0.38 21.74
C GLU A 148 -4.96 1.59 22.02
N LYS A 149 -4.87 2.19 23.20
CA LYS A 149 -5.70 3.35 23.61
C LYS A 149 -5.26 4.70 23.04
N SER A 150 -4.04 4.82 22.51
CA SER A 150 -3.48 6.12 22.10
C SER A 150 -3.13 6.20 20.62
N SER A 151 -1.94 5.76 20.23
CA SER A 151 -1.45 5.83 18.84
C SER A 151 -1.85 4.62 17.97
N GLY A 152 -2.45 3.59 18.57
CA GLY A 152 -2.87 2.35 17.90
C GLY A 152 -3.65 2.59 16.62
N PRO A 153 -4.80 3.29 16.68
CA PRO A 153 -5.65 3.53 15.52
C PRO A 153 -4.90 4.17 14.34
N PHE A 154 -3.99 5.12 14.60
CA PHE A 154 -3.20 5.79 13.56
C PHE A 154 -2.16 4.86 12.93
N HIS A 155 -1.53 4.00 13.72
CA HIS A 155 -0.58 3.02 13.21
C HIS A 155 -1.28 1.94 12.40
N ILE A 156 -2.44 1.47 12.87
CA ILE A 156 -3.26 0.48 12.16
C ILE A 156 -3.77 1.06 10.84
N LYS A 157 -4.24 2.32 10.82
CA LYS A 157 -4.59 3.01 9.58
C LYS A 157 -3.40 3.01 8.60
N ARG A 158 -2.22 3.41 9.05
CA ARG A 158 -1.01 3.43 8.21
C ARG A 158 -0.64 2.04 7.68
N LEU A 159 -0.84 1.00 8.48
CA LEU A 159 -0.65 -0.39 8.04
C LEU A 159 -1.71 -0.77 6.99
N ALA A 160 -2.99 -0.47 7.23
CA ALA A 160 -4.05 -0.73 6.27
C ALA A 160 -3.82 -0.01 4.92
N ASP A 161 -3.34 1.25 4.95
CA ASP A 161 -2.90 1.97 3.75
C ASP A 161 -1.73 1.26 3.05
N HIS A 162 -0.73 0.80 3.81
CA HIS A 162 0.43 0.06 3.26
C HIS A 162 0.02 -1.26 2.60
N TYR A 163 -0.89 -1.99 3.23
CA TYR A 163 -1.41 -3.24 2.69
C TYR A 163 -2.43 -3.03 1.58
N GLY A 164 -2.89 -1.81 1.30
CA GLY A 164 -3.90 -1.53 0.27
C GLY A 164 -5.34 -1.84 0.66
N VAL A 165 -5.62 -2.07 1.95
CA VAL A 165 -6.95 -2.47 2.45
C VAL A 165 -8.02 -1.43 2.12
N PHE A 166 -7.75 -0.14 2.38
CA PHE A 166 -8.72 0.92 2.11
C PHE A 166 -8.97 1.13 0.62
N ARG A 167 -7.92 1.01 -0.19
CA ARG A 167 -8.02 1.14 -1.65
C ARG A 167 -8.94 0.06 -2.22
N ASP A 168 -8.77 -1.18 -1.78
CA ASP A 168 -9.50 -2.29 -2.37
C ASP A 168 -10.94 -2.39 -1.82
N LEU A 169 -11.16 -2.13 -0.51
CA LEU A 169 -12.50 -2.25 0.11
C LEU A 169 -13.38 -0.99 -0.05
N PHE A 170 -12.80 0.20 0.03
CA PHE A 170 -13.53 1.47 0.11
C PHE A 170 -13.07 2.51 -0.93
N HIS A 171 -12.12 2.16 -1.80
CA HIS A 171 -11.54 3.02 -2.84
C HIS A 171 -11.00 4.34 -2.27
N MET A 172 -11.79 5.40 -2.36
CA MET A 172 -11.44 6.78 -2.02
C MET A 172 -11.75 7.16 -0.57
N ALA A 173 -12.08 6.20 0.28
CA ALA A 173 -12.39 6.45 1.68
C ALA A 173 -11.44 5.70 2.63
N TYR A 174 -11.24 6.26 3.82
CA TYR A 174 -10.54 5.60 4.92
C TYR A 174 -11.35 5.78 6.21
N PHE A 175 -11.02 5.02 7.24
CA PHE A 175 -11.49 5.28 8.59
C PHE A 175 -10.37 5.04 9.60
N LEU A 176 -10.52 5.61 10.80
CA LEU A 176 -9.67 5.31 11.93
C LEU A 176 -10.30 4.16 12.74
N PRO A 177 -9.64 3.00 12.87
CA PRO A 177 -10.15 1.89 13.66
C PRO A 177 -10.01 2.22 15.15
N GLN A 178 -11.06 2.81 15.72
CA GLN A 178 -11.09 3.24 17.12
C GLN A 178 -11.37 2.09 18.08
N VAL A 179 -12.15 1.11 17.63
CA VAL A 179 -12.54 -0.06 18.43
C VAL A 179 -11.54 -1.18 18.17
N SER A 180 -10.84 -1.61 19.21
CA SER A 180 -9.88 -2.70 19.12
C SER A 180 -10.61 -4.03 18.98
N LEU A 181 -10.40 -4.70 17.85
CA LEU A 181 -11.00 -5.99 17.54
C LEU A 181 -9.98 -7.11 17.81
N ARG A 182 -10.23 -7.90 18.86
CA ARG A 182 -9.39 -9.05 19.23
C ARG A 182 -10.02 -10.32 18.69
N ILE A 183 -9.28 -11.03 17.84
CA ILE A 183 -9.75 -12.25 17.17
C ILE A 183 -8.72 -13.34 17.42
N CYS A 184 -9.18 -14.51 17.87
CA CYS A 184 -8.35 -15.66 18.17
C CYS A 184 -8.98 -16.92 17.57
N TYR A 185 -8.22 -17.65 16.75
CA TYR A 185 -8.65 -18.93 16.17
C TYR A 185 -8.39 -20.13 17.09
N SER A 186 -7.36 -20.06 17.92
CA SER A 186 -7.04 -21.09 18.92
C SER A 186 -7.09 -20.50 20.33
N GLN A 187 -7.27 -21.37 21.33
CA GLN A 187 -7.17 -20.99 22.74
C GLN A 187 -5.74 -20.63 23.14
N ASP A 188 -4.75 -21.11 22.38
CA ASP A 188 -3.35 -20.75 22.54
C ASP A 188 -3.08 -19.39 21.87
N ASN A 189 -2.17 -18.59 22.44
CA ASN A 189 -1.79 -17.27 21.90
C ASN A 189 -1.23 -17.31 20.46
N GLY A 190 -0.98 -18.49 19.89
CA GLY A 190 -0.49 -18.65 18.52
C GLY A 190 -1.50 -18.30 17.44
N GLY A 191 -2.81 -18.39 17.72
CA GLY A 191 -3.87 -18.15 16.74
C GLY A 191 -4.44 -16.72 16.73
N GLN A 192 -3.74 -15.75 17.32
CA GLN A 192 -4.22 -14.36 17.41
C GLN A 192 -4.07 -13.64 16.06
N VAL A 193 -5.13 -12.97 15.61
CA VAL A 193 -5.10 -12.07 14.45
C VAL A 193 -4.65 -10.69 14.91
N HIS A 194 -3.69 -10.12 14.18
CA HIS A 194 -3.21 -8.76 14.36
C HIS A 194 -3.50 -7.92 13.10
N TYR A 195 -2.46 -7.32 12.51
CA TYR A 195 -2.56 -6.38 11.40
C TYR A 195 -1.58 -6.78 10.28
N GLY A 196 -1.78 -8.00 9.74
CA GLY A 196 -0.97 -8.58 8.66
C GLY A 196 -0.04 -9.71 9.08
N ASN A 197 -0.21 -10.29 10.28
CA ASN A 197 0.50 -11.51 10.64
C ASN A 197 0.05 -12.69 9.77
N ARG A 198 0.90 -13.73 9.70
CA ARG A 198 0.59 -14.93 8.93
C ARG A 198 -0.18 -15.93 9.78
N LEU A 199 -1.29 -16.43 9.25
CA LEU A 199 -2.01 -17.59 9.75
C LEU A 199 -2.18 -18.62 8.63
N THR A 200 -2.26 -19.89 8.97
CA THR A 200 -2.49 -20.97 8.01
C THR A 200 -3.99 -21.24 7.84
N PRO A 201 -4.42 -21.74 6.67
CA PRO A 201 -5.81 -22.20 6.48
C PRO A 201 -6.23 -23.24 7.52
N THR A 202 -5.30 -24.13 7.90
CA THR A 202 -5.51 -25.12 8.97
C THR A 202 -5.82 -24.47 10.33
N GLU A 203 -5.09 -23.41 10.72
CA GLU A 203 -5.37 -22.67 11.95
C GLU A 203 -6.71 -21.92 11.87
N ALA A 204 -7.05 -21.40 10.69
CA ALA A 204 -8.27 -20.66 10.42
C ALA A 204 -9.44 -21.54 9.94
N ALA A 205 -9.43 -22.85 10.25
CA ALA A 205 -10.44 -23.78 9.76
C ALA A 205 -11.81 -23.59 10.42
N SER A 206 -11.84 -23.17 11.69
CA SER A 206 -13.06 -22.96 12.48
C SER A 206 -13.36 -21.47 12.71
N VAL A 207 -14.59 -21.18 13.12
CA VAL A 207 -15.02 -19.83 13.50
C VAL A 207 -14.15 -19.31 14.66
N PRO A 208 -13.56 -18.11 14.56
CA PRO A 208 -12.74 -17.58 15.63
C PRO A 208 -13.56 -17.08 16.81
N GLN A 209 -12.92 -16.98 17.97
CA GLN A 209 -13.43 -16.23 19.10
C GLN A 209 -13.11 -14.75 18.91
N MET A 210 -14.10 -13.89 19.13
CA MET A 210 -13.96 -12.45 18.95
C MET A 210 -14.37 -11.70 20.20
N ALA A 211 -13.60 -10.67 20.54
CA ALA A 211 -13.89 -9.76 21.63
C ALA A 211 -13.55 -8.32 21.21
N PHE A 212 -14.45 -7.39 21.54
CA PHE A 212 -14.27 -5.97 21.33
C PHE A 212 -15.02 -5.17 22.40
N ASP A 213 -14.57 -3.95 22.65
CA ASP A 213 -15.19 -3.06 23.64
C ASP A 213 -16.48 -2.47 23.05
N ALA A 214 -17.62 -3.01 23.49
CA ALA A 214 -18.95 -2.62 23.04
C ALA A 214 -19.76 -1.97 24.17
N GLU A 215 -20.53 -0.93 23.85
CA GLU A 215 -21.44 -0.26 24.80
C GLU A 215 -22.71 -1.12 24.99
N GLU A 216 -23.30 -1.10 26.19
CA GLU A 216 -24.56 -1.81 26.44
C GLU A 216 -25.68 -1.26 25.54
N GLY A 217 -26.41 -2.14 24.87
CA GLY A 217 -27.47 -1.78 23.93
C GLY A 217 -27.00 -1.31 22.54
N SER A 218 -25.70 -1.27 22.28
CA SER A 218 -25.18 -1.02 20.92
C SER A 218 -25.31 -2.25 20.02
N LEU A 219 -25.45 -2.02 18.72
CA LEU A 219 -25.54 -3.07 17.71
C LEU A 219 -24.33 -3.01 16.77
N TRP A 220 -23.84 -4.17 16.35
CA TRP A 220 -22.64 -4.28 15.55
C TRP A 220 -22.80 -5.26 14.40
N THR A 221 -21.99 -5.09 13.36
CA THR A 221 -21.90 -6.02 12.22
C THR A 221 -20.44 -6.37 11.99
N ILE A 222 -20.16 -7.66 11.81
CA ILE A 222 -18.84 -8.18 11.50
C ILE A 222 -18.86 -8.71 10.07
N LEU A 223 -17.87 -8.30 9.30
CA LEU A 223 -17.62 -8.75 7.94
C LEU A 223 -16.20 -9.33 7.86
N LEU A 224 -16.07 -10.53 7.31
CA LEU A 224 -14.80 -11.11 6.88
C LEU A 224 -14.80 -11.27 5.37
N THR A 225 -13.91 -10.56 4.68
CA THR A 225 -13.76 -10.64 3.22
C THR A 225 -12.32 -10.86 2.79
N CYS A 226 -12.16 -11.42 1.59
CA CYS A 226 -10.88 -11.55 0.91
C CYS A 226 -10.95 -10.95 -0.50
N PRO A 227 -10.26 -9.81 -0.75
CA PRO A 227 -10.17 -9.22 -2.08
C PRO A 227 -9.21 -9.96 -3.03
N ASP A 228 -8.35 -10.84 -2.52
CA ASP A 228 -7.29 -11.47 -3.31
C ASP A 228 -7.67 -12.88 -3.83
N GLU A 229 -8.80 -13.44 -3.39
CA GLU A 229 -9.15 -14.86 -3.59
C GLU A 229 -10.12 -15.12 -4.75
N HIS A 230 -10.71 -14.07 -5.32
CA HIS A 230 -11.73 -14.21 -6.34
C HIS A 230 -11.13 -14.76 -7.66
N LEU A 231 -11.72 -15.86 -8.17
CA LEU A 231 -11.12 -16.66 -9.25
C LEU A 231 -11.45 -16.17 -10.67
N LEU A 232 -12.45 -15.31 -10.82
CA LEU A 232 -13.01 -14.92 -12.12
C LEU A 232 -12.91 -13.41 -12.40
N ASP A 233 -13.35 -12.61 -11.44
CA ASP A 233 -13.29 -11.15 -11.44
C ASP A 233 -12.17 -10.67 -10.50
N ASN A 234 -11.39 -9.69 -10.96
CA ASN A 234 -10.29 -9.09 -10.19
C ASN A 234 -10.75 -7.97 -9.25
N GLU A 235 -11.95 -7.42 -9.47
CA GLU A 235 -12.51 -6.33 -8.64
C GLU A 235 -13.50 -6.83 -7.58
N ALA A 236 -13.86 -8.12 -7.63
CA ALA A 236 -14.77 -8.73 -6.68
C ALA A 236 -14.01 -9.42 -5.55
N GLU A 237 -14.68 -9.53 -4.42
CA GLU A 237 -14.17 -10.16 -3.21
C GLU A 237 -14.99 -11.43 -2.93
N TYR A 238 -14.47 -12.34 -2.11
CA TYR A 238 -15.30 -13.35 -1.47
C TYR A 238 -15.60 -12.97 -0.03
N VAL A 239 -16.87 -13.07 0.35
CA VAL A 239 -17.29 -13.02 1.75
C VAL A 239 -17.14 -14.39 2.39
N HIS A 240 -16.35 -14.45 3.45
CA HIS A 240 -16.13 -15.67 4.23
C HIS A 240 -17.11 -15.75 5.39
N TRP A 241 -17.43 -14.63 6.01
CA TRP A 241 -18.33 -14.59 7.15
C TRP A 241 -18.99 -13.22 7.27
N LEU A 242 -20.29 -13.20 7.57
CA LEU A 242 -21.04 -11.97 7.77
C LEU A 242 -22.10 -12.20 8.84
N VAL A 243 -22.01 -11.42 9.92
CA VAL A 243 -22.95 -11.46 11.05
C VAL A 243 -23.43 -10.04 11.33
N GLY A 244 -24.73 -9.82 11.23
CA GLY A 244 -25.39 -8.54 11.48
C GLY A 244 -26.08 -8.48 12.84
N ASN A 245 -26.49 -7.28 13.25
CA ASN A 245 -27.35 -7.06 14.41
C ASN A 245 -26.83 -7.71 15.71
N ILE A 246 -25.51 -7.71 15.92
CA ILE A 246 -24.87 -8.29 17.11
C ILE A 246 -25.15 -7.39 18.32
N PRO A 247 -25.83 -7.89 19.37
CA PRO A 247 -26.09 -7.11 20.56
C PRO A 247 -24.82 -7.00 21.43
N GLY A 248 -24.30 -5.78 21.58
CA GLY A 248 -23.07 -5.51 22.32
C GLY A 248 -21.89 -6.29 21.76
N GLY A 249 -21.19 -7.04 22.61
CA GLY A 249 -20.06 -7.89 22.23
C GLY A 249 -20.42 -9.36 21.98
N ALA A 250 -21.70 -9.74 22.04
CA ALA A 250 -22.13 -11.14 22.00
C ALA A 250 -22.31 -11.63 20.55
N VAL A 251 -21.21 -11.91 19.85
CA VAL A 251 -21.21 -12.31 18.42
C VAL A 251 -22.13 -13.49 18.12
N GLN A 252 -22.24 -14.46 19.03
CA GLN A 252 -23.11 -15.64 18.86
C GLN A 252 -24.61 -15.32 18.90
N ALA A 253 -25.00 -14.16 19.45
CA ALA A 253 -26.38 -13.72 19.51
C ALA A 253 -26.79 -12.86 18.30
N GLY A 254 -25.86 -12.56 17.39
CA GLY A 254 -26.14 -11.85 16.15
C GLY A 254 -26.83 -12.72 15.10
N GLU A 255 -27.33 -12.05 14.06
CA GLU A 255 -27.96 -12.70 12.92
C GLU A 255 -26.88 -13.10 11.90
N GLU A 256 -26.65 -14.40 11.75
CA GLU A 256 -25.69 -14.92 10.77
C GLU A 256 -26.26 -14.81 9.34
N LEU A 257 -25.76 -13.85 8.56
CA LEU A 257 -26.19 -13.58 7.19
C LEU A 257 -25.44 -14.46 6.19
N CYS A 258 -24.18 -14.77 6.47
CA CYS A 258 -23.36 -15.68 5.70
C CYS A 258 -22.52 -16.53 6.64
N HIS A 259 -22.70 -17.86 6.58
CA HIS A 259 -21.94 -18.78 7.42
C HIS A 259 -20.44 -18.74 7.15
N TYR A 260 -19.66 -18.97 8.20
CA TYR A 260 -18.20 -18.98 8.13
C TYR A 260 -17.69 -20.02 7.13
N MET A 261 -16.77 -19.59 6.27
CA MET A 261 -16.03 -20.44 5.37
C MET A 261 -14.53 -20.27 5.62
N PRO A 262 -13.78 -21.37 5.79
CA PRO A 262 -12.35 -21.29 6.01
C PRO A 262 -11.65 -20.63 4.81
N PRO A 263 -10.49 -19.99 5.01
CA PRO A 263 -9.62 -19.55 3.92
C PRO A 263 -9.27 -20.70 2.95
N PHE A 264 -9.33 -20.48 1.64
CA PHE A 264 -8.91 -21.47 0.62
C PHE A 264 -8.00 -20.84 -0.46
N PRO A 265 -6.91 -20.15 -0.08
CA PRO A 265 -6.04 -19.48 -1.05
C PRO A 265 -5.50 -20.51 -2.05
N ALA A 266 -5.76 -20.28 -3.34
CA ALA A 266 -5.42 -21.24 -4.38
C ALA A 266 -3.91 -21.47 -4.49
N ARG A 267 -3.51 -22.66 -4.93
CA ARG A 267 -2.09 -23.01 -5.00
C ARG A 267 -1.37 -22.14 -6.03
N GLY A 268 -0.31 -21.45 -5.61
CA GLY A 268 0.54 -20.64 -6.49
C GLY A 268 0.10 -19.19 -6.70
N THR A 269 -0.96 -18.72 -6.03
CA THR A 269 -1.38 -17.30 -6.06
C THR A 269 -0.61 -16.41 -5.08
N GLY A 270 0.03 -17.01 -4.06
CA GLY A 270 0.87 -16.29 -3.09
C GLY A 270 0.16 -16.08 -1.75
N PHE A 271 0.25 -14.86 -1.21
CA PHE A 271 -0.36 -14.49 0.07
C PHE A 271 -1.65 -13.72 -0.17
N HIS A 272 -2.73 -14.17 0.44
CA HIS A 272 -4.04 -13.51 0.40
C HIS A 272 -4.30 -12.79 1.72
N ARG A 273 -4.92 -11.61 1.66
CA ARG A 273 -5.30 -10.82 2.85
C ARG A 273 -6.74 -11.13 3.23
N TYR A 274 -6.95 -11.58 4.45
CA TYR A 274 -8.27 -11.80 5.03
C TYR A 274 -8.56 -10.68 6.02
N ILE A 275 -9.62 -9.92 5.74
CA ILE A 275 -9.87 -8.63 6.38
C ILE A 275 -11.16 -8.71 7.17
N TYR A 276 -11.05 -8.49 8.48
CA TYR A 276 -12.18 -8.28 9.37
C TYR A 276 -12.48 -6.79 9.47
N VAL A 277 -13.72 -6.43 9.13
CA VAL A 277 -14.27 -5.09 9.33
C VAL A 277 -15.38 -5.18 10.37
N LEU A 278 -15.28 -4.34 11.40
CA LEU A 278 -16.30 -4.17 12.41
C LEU A 278 -17.04 -2.85 12.15
N PHE A 279 -18.34 -2.92 11.98
CA PHE A 279 -19.22 -1.77 11.83
C PHE A 279 -20.07 -1.56 13.09
N LYS A 280 -20.19 -0.31 13.55
CA LYS A 280 -21.15 0.12 14.56
C LYS A 280 -22.46 0.47 13.86
N GLN A 281 -23.58 -0.07 14.35
CA GLN A 281 -24.92 0.24 13.85
C GLN A 281 -25.61 1.23 14.80
N ASP A 282 -26.32 2.20 14.23
CA ASP A 282 -27.11 3.17 15.02
C ASP A 282 -28.46 2.59 15.46
N GLY A 283 -28.93 1.55 14.77
CA GLY A 283 -30.13 0.79 15.10
C GLY A 283 -30.19 -0.53 14.35
N PRO A 284 -31.23 -1.35 14.58
CA PRO A 284 -31.41 -2.62 13.87
C PRO A 284 -31.54 -2.40 12.37
N ILE A 285 -30.75 -3.14 11.57
CA ILE A 285 -30.77 -3.07 10.11
C ILE A 285 -31.44 -4.33 9.57
N ASN A 286 -32.34 -4.19 8.59
CA ASN A 286 -32.90 -5.33 7.89
C ASN A 286 -31.94 -5.79 6.78
N PHE A 287 -31.36 -6.98 6.95
CA PHE A 287 -30.38 -7.55 6.01
C PHE A 287 -30.95 -8.62 5.08
N GLN A 288 -32.28 -8.69 4.89
CA GLN A 288 -32.92 -9.74 4.07
C GLN A 288 -32.31 -9.96 2.68
N GLU A 289 -31.83 -8.90 2.02
CA GLU A 289 -31.20 -8.99 0.69
C GLU A 289 -29.78 -9.59 0.72
N GLU A 290 -29.11 -9.53 1.86
CA GLU A 290 -27.71 -9.94 2.05
C GLU A 290 -27.60 -11.34 2.70
N VAL A 291 -28.74 -11.92 3.10
CA VAL A 291 -28.82 -13.30 3.61
C VAL A 291 -28.50 -14.27 2.50
N ARG A 292 -27.52 -15.14 2.78
CA ARG A 292 -27.11 -16.24 1.90
C ARG A 292 -27.65 -17.56 2.42
N PRO A 293 -27.81 -18.58 1.57
CA PRO A 293 -28.20 -19.91 2.03
C PRO A 293 -27.21 -20.42 3.07
N SER A 294 -27.67 -21.23 4.03
CA SER A 294 -26.80 -21.89 5.00
C SER A 294 -26.92 -23.41 4.84
N PRO A 295 -25.88 -24.13 4.37
CA PRO A 295 -24.54 -23.66 3.98
C PRO A 295 -24.44 -23.16 2.51
N CYS A 296 -24.03 -21.92 2.31
CA CYS A 296 -23.60 -21.29 1.04
C CYS A 296 -22.25 -21.83 0.51
N ARG A 297 -22.28 -22.94 -0.23
CA ARG A 297 -21.08 -23.50 -0.90
C ARG A 297 -20.80 -22.90 -2.28
N SER A 298 -21.77 -22.16 -2.83
CA SER A 298 -21.65 -21.49 -4.13
C SER A 298 -20.71 -20.29 -4.05
N LEU A 299 -19.67 -20.27 -4.87
CA LEU A 299 -18.77 -19.12 -4.99
C LEU A 299 -19.45 -17.90 -5.60
N VAL A 300 -20.45 -18.10 -6.47
CA VAL A 300 -21.21 -17.00 -7.10
C VAL A 300 -22.00 -16.23 -6.05
N ASP A 301 -22.66 -16.94 -5.14
CA ASP A 301 -23.44 -16.32 -4.06
C ASP A 301 -22.53 -15.64 -3.02
N ARG A 302 -21.27 -16.08 -2.92
CA ARG A 302 -20.25 -15.47 -2.07
C ARG A 302 -19.48 -14.33 -2.71
N SER A 303 -19.67 -14.09 -4.01
CA SER A 303 -19.11 -12.91 -4.67
C SER A 303 -19.71 -11.66 -4.02
N PHE A 304 -18.83 -10.75 -3.62
CA PHE A 304 -19.19 -9.62 -2.77
C PHE A 304 -18.34 -8.41 -3.11
N LYS A 305 -18.90 -7.21 -2.91
CA LYS A 305 -18.18 -5.94 -2.99
C LYS A 305 -18.48 -5.14 -1.75
N THR A 306 -17.47 -4.95 -0.89
CA THR A 306 -17.63 -4.30 0.41
C THR A 306 -18.14 -2.86 0.26
N MET A 307 -17.68 -2.16 -0.78
CA MET A 307 -18.11 -0.80 -1.08
C MET A 307 -19.62 -0.69 -1.37
N ASP A 308 -20.18 -1.62 -2.13
CA ASP A 308 -21.60 -1.57 -2.51
C ASP A 308 -22.49 -1.91 -1.31
N PHE A 309 -22.08 -2.90 -0.51
CA PHE A 309 -22.73 -3.21 0.76
C PHE A 309 -22.73 -2.01 1.72
N TYR A 310 -21.57 -1.37 1.88
CA TYR A 310 -21.46 -0.19 2.75
C TYR A 310 -22.31 0.97 2.23
N ARG A 311 -22.29 1.25 0.93
CA ARG A 311 -23.09 2.33 0.33
C ARG A 311 -24.60 2.16 0.55
N LYS A 312 -25.12 0.93 0.55
CA LYS A 312 -26.53 0.65 0.85
C LYS A 312 -26.92 0.96 2.30
N HIS A 313 -25.98 0.79 3.24
CA HIS A 313 -26.25 0.84 4.68
C HIS A 313 -25.54 1.98 5.42
N GLN A 314 -24.82 2.87 4.71
CA GLN A 314 -23.96 3.92 5.28
C GLN A 314 -24.71 4.87 6.23
N ASP A 315 -26.01 5.08 6.03
CA ASP A 315 -26.82 5.99 6.85
C ASP A 315 -27.03 5.46 8.28
N ASN A 316 -26.97 4.13 8.46
CA ASN A 316 -27.23 3.47 9.75
C ASN A 316 -26.02 2.67 10.26
N MET A 317 -24.91 2.69 9.54
CA MET A 317 -23.75 1.82 9.79
C MET A 317 -22.44 2.57 9.55
N THR A 318 -21.53 2.53 10.53
CA THR A 318 -20.24 3.23 10.47
C THR A 318 -19.08 2.27 10.77
N PRO A 319 -18.02 2.20 9.93
CA PRO A 319 -16.86 1.38 10.22
C PRO A 319 -16.10 1.87 11.46
N ALA A 320 -15.80 0.95 12.36
CA ALA A 320 -15.30 1.26 13.70
C ALA A 320 -14.03 0.49 14.07
N GLY A 321 -13.88 -0.73 13.58
CA GLY A 321 -12.73 -1.61 13.86
C GLY A 321 -12.22 -2.31 12.61
N LEU A 322 -10.94 -2.66 12.62
CA LEU A 322 -10.26 -3.32 11.51
C LEU A 322 -9.18 -4.24 12.06
N SER A 323 -9.18 -5.51 11.63
CA SER A 323 -8.08 -6.46 11.88
C SER A 323 -7.91 -7.33 10.63
N PHE A 324 -6.70 -7.77 10.31
CA PHE A 324 -6.48 -8.60 9.13
C PHE A 324 -5.25 -9.48 9.28
N PHE A 325 -5.23 -10.60 8.57
CA PHE A 325 -4.10 -11.52 8.51
C PHE A 325 -3.79 -11.92 7.06
N GLN A 326 -2.62 -12.50 6.86
CA GLN A 326 -2.21 -13.08 5.59
C GLN A 326 -2.29 -14.60 5.65
N CYS A 327 -2.87 -15.20 4.63
CA CYS A 327 -2.93 -16.65 4.47
C CYS A 327 -2.22 -17.09 3.20
N GLN A 328 -1.68 -18.30 3.21
CA GLN A 328 -1.07 -18.94 2.05
C GLN A 328 -1.61 -20.36 1.96
N TRP A 329 -1.68 -20.91 0.74
CA TRP A 329 -2.03 -22.30 0.50
C TRP A 329 -1.31 -23.28 1.44
N ASP A 330 -2.08 -24.24 1.95
CA ASP A 330 -1.62 -25.43 2.66
C ASP A 330 -2.42 -26.66 2.17
N GLU A 331 -2.14 -27.84 2.73
CA GLU A 331 -2.78 -29.09 2.32
C GLU A 331 -4.29 -29.13 2.64
N SER A 332 -4.76 -28.40 3.66
CA SER A 332 -6.18 -28.35 4.06
C SER A 332 -7.07 -27.64 3.04
N VAL A 333 -6.46 -26.79 2.19
CA VAL A 333 -7.16 -26.10 1.10
C VAL A 333 -7.66 -27.09 0.05
N THR A 334 -6.89 -28.14 -0.25
CA THR A 334 -7.30 -29.19 -1.19
C THR A 334 -8.58 -29.89 -0.70
N ASP A 335 -8.66 -30.20 0.60
CA ASP A 335 -9.86 -30.78 1.20
C ASP A 335 -11.06 -29.81 1.13
N THR A 336 -10.82 -28.51 1.27
CA THR A 336 -11.86 -27.48 1.17
C THR A 336 -12.44 -27.41 -0.25
N PHE A 337 -11.61 -27.43 -1.30
CA PHE A 337 -12.07 -27.44 -2.68
C PHE A 337 -12.87 -28.71 -3.03
N HIS A 338 -12.40 -29.87 -2.61
CA HIS A 338 -13.03 -31.15 -2.96
C HIS A 338 -14.27 -31.46 -2.11
N THR A 339 -14.24 -31.17 -0.81
CA THR A 339 -15.32 -31.54 0.12
C THR A 339 -16.37 -30.44 0.29
N THR A 340 -15.92 -29.19 0.43
CA THR A 340 -16.82 -28.07 0.73
C THR A 340 -17.36 -27.43 -0.54
N LEU A 341 -16.50 -27.18 -1.54
CA LEU A 341 -16.88 -26.52 -2.78
C LEU A 341 -17.27 -27.48 -3.92
N ASP A 342 -17.05 -28.79 -3.75
CA ASP A 342 -17.30 -29.84 -4.76
C ASP A 342 -16.73 -29.48 -6.15
N MET A 343 -15.48 -29.00 -6.15
CA MET A 343 -14.80 -28.58 -7.37
C MET A 343 -13.34 -29.06 -7.43
N LYS A 344 -12.75 -28.93 -8.62
CA LYS A 344 -11.32 -29.20 -8.81
C LYS A 344 -10.50 -28.01 -8.29
N GLU A 345 -9.44 -28.31 -7.56
CA GLU A 345 -8.51 -27.29 -7.09
C GLU A 345 -7.79 -26.60 -8.27
N PRO A 346 -7.91 -25.27 -8.42
CA PRO A 346 -7.14 -24.53 -9.41
C PRO A 346 -5.68 -24.35 -8.93
N VAL A 347 -4.72 -24.59 -9.83
CA VAL A 347 -3.29 -24.41 -9.56
C VAL A 347 -2.73 -23.36 -10.52
N PHE A 348 -2.11 -22.34 -9.96
CA PHE A 348 -1.52 -21.23 -10.68
C PHE A 348 0.00 -21.31 -10.66
N GLU A 349 0.63 -20.75 -11.70
CA GLU A 349 2.08 -20.62 -11.81
C GLU A 349 2.45 -19.20 -12.21
N PHE A 350 3.50 -18.66 -11.59
CA PHE A 350 4.02 -17.36 -11.96
C PHE A 350 4.87 -17.44 -13.24
N ILE A 351 4.24 -17.14 -14.37
CA ILE A 351 4.92 -17.09 -15.67
C ILE A 351 5.58 -15.72 -15.84
N ARG A 352 6.91 -15.72 -15.96
CA ARG A 352 7.67 -14.49 -16.23
C ARG A 352 7.48 -14.07 -17.70
N PRO A 353 7.48 -12.76 -17.99
CA PRO A 353 7.45 -12.29 -19.37
C PRO A 353 8.65 -12.88 -20.15
N PRO A 354 8.46 -13.23 -21.43
CA PRO A 354 9.52 -13.79 -22.23
C PRO A 354 10.69 -12.81 -22.33
N VAL A 355 11.90 -13.35 -22.37
CA VAL A 355 13.10 -12.54 -22.50
C VAL A 355 13.05 -11.81 -23.84
N TYR A 356 13.18 -10.49 -23.80
CA TYR A 356 13.24 -9.69 -25.02
C TYR A 356 14.52 -10.02 -25.81
N HIS A 357 14.33 -10.33 -27.09
CA HIS A 357 15.40 -10.47 -28.06
C HIS A 357 15.16 -9.46 -29.19
N PRO A 358 16.16 -8.65 -29.58
CA PRO A 358 16.01 -7.76 -30.73
C PRO A 358 15.76 -8.58 -32.01
N PRO A 359 15.17 -7.99 -33.06
CA PRO A 359 14.98 -8.69 -34.33
C PRO A 359 16.28 -9.32 -34.85
N GLN A 360 16.20 -10.58 -35.31
CA GLN A 360 17.37 -11.29 -35.80
C GLN A 360 17.89 -10.63 -37.08
N VAL A 361 19.19 -10.36 -37.13
CA VAL A 361 19.87 -9.79 -38.29
C VAL A 361 20.66 -10.88 -39.00
N LYS A 362 20.60 -10.90 -40.34
CA LYS A 362 21.30 -11.88 -41.18
C LYS A 362 22.82 -11.91 -40.92
N TYR A 363 23.42 -10.74 -40.70
CA TYR A 363 24.84 -10.58 -40.43
C TYR A 363 25.04 -9.91 -39.06
N PRO A 364 25.07 -10.68 -37.96
CA PRO A 364 25.18 -10.14 -36.61
C PRO A 364 26.63 -9.73 -36.31
N HIS A 365 27.06 -8.60 -36.89
CA HIS A 365 28.42 -8.11 -36.77
C HIS A 365 28.81 -7.88 -35.30
N ARG A 366 30.00 -8.37 -34.91
CA ARG A 366 30.55 -8.33 -33.53
C ARG A 366 29.71 -9.06 -32.47
N GLN A 367 28.74 -9.90 -32.86
CA GLN A 367 28.04 -10.75 -31.91
C GLN A 367 28.79 -12.08 -31.70
N PRO A 368 28.74 -12.65 -30.49
CA PRO A 368 29.30 -13.98 -30.24
C PRO A 368 28.51 -15.07 -30.96
N LEU A 369 29.11 -16.24 -31.16
CA LEU A 369 28.44 -17.39 -31.81
C LEU A 369 27.12 -17.80 -31.12
N ARG A 370 27.05 -17.66 -29.79
CA ARG A 370 25.84 -17.90 -28.97
C ARG A 370 24.66 -16.98 -29.32
N TYR A 371 24.86 -15.96 -30.16
CA TYR A 371 23.76 -15.16 -30.72
C TYR A 371 22.73 -16.02 -31.44
N LEU A 372 23.17 -17.03 -32.19
CA LEU A 372 22.28 -17.91 -32.94
C LEU A 372 21.42 -18.78 -32.01
N ASP A 373 21.89 -19.06 -30.79
CA ASP A 373 21.15 -19.85 -29.79
C ASP A 373 19.90 -19.12 -29.28
N ARG A 374 19.92 -17.78 -29.29
CA ARG A 374 18.76 -16.96 -28.87
C ARG A 374 17.52 -17.18 -29.72
N TYR A 375 17.69 -17.68 -30.95
CA TYR A 375 16.62 -17.89 -31.94
C TYR A 375 16.52 -19.37 -32.36
N ARG A 376 17.11 -20.31 -31.60
CA ARG A 376 17.19 -21.74 -31.96
C ARG A 376 15.96 -22.57 -31.51
N ASP A 377 15.01 -21.96 -30.80
CA ASP A 377 13.82 -22.64 -30.23
C ASP A 377 14.16 -23.92 -29.42
N GLY A 378 15.36 -24.02 -28.85
CA GLY A 378 15.81 -25.17 -28.07
C GLY A 378 16.04 -26.48 -28.85
N LYS A 379 16.00 -26.48 -30.18
CA LYS A 379 16.23 -27.69 -30.99
C LYS A 379 17.69 -28.16 -30.90
N LYS A 380 17.92 -29.42 -30.52
CA LYS A 380 19.27 -30.01 -30.39
C LYS A 380 19.92 -30.30 -31.76
N HIS A 381 19.19 -30.94 -32.66
CA HIS A 381 19.62 -31.21 -34.04
C HIS A 381 18.44 -31.08 -35.00
N SER A 382 18.67 -30.59 -36.21
CA SER A 382 17.68 -30.53 -37.27
C SER A 382 18.28 -31.09 -38.56
N TYR A 383 17.66 -32.12 -39.12
CA TYR A 383 18.13 -32.79 -40.35
C TYR A 383 17.30 -32.42 -41.59
N GLY A 384 16.21 -31.65 -41.42
CA GLY A 384 15.44 -31.14 -42.56
C GLY A 384 14.84 -32.27 -43.41
N ILE A 385 15.24 -32.36 -44.68
CA ILE A 385 14.77 -33.34 -45.67
C ILE A 385 15.65 -34.61 -45.75
N TYR A 386 16.71 -34.70 -44.96
CA TYR A 386 17.63 -35.83 -44.93
C TYR A 386 17.15 -36.97 -44.04
#